data_AF-A0A6P7GM18-F1
#
_entry.id   AF-A0A6P7GM18-F1
#
_cell.length_a   1.000
_cell.length_b   1.000
_cell.length_c   1.000
_cell.angle_alpha   90.00
_cell.angle_beta   90.00
_cell.angle_gamma   90.00
#
_symmetry.space_group_name_H-M   'P 1'
#
loop_
_entity.id
_entity.type
_entity.pdbx_description
1 polymer ?
#
loop_
_entity_poly.entity_id
_entity_poly.type
_entity_poly.pdbx_seq_one_letter_code
_entity_poly.pdbx_strand_id
1 'polypeptide(L)'
;MICGIKPELKPRYIEIEGQMVIQLTMLSQDVDIVPVYLRPGEKWERDFFNLERVVIVDITEQRGGESIVMTGDVNGRIGEGSSLDIGIEECEYVGVLEPVRTSIKDKIANAQGRRIIGLCEENDMVILNGRTPGDHKGEFTFVGTMGSSVIDLACISRALVQRLGISQ
;
A
#
# COMPACT_ATOMS: atom_id res chain seq x y z
N MET A 1 -6.59 8.36 8.70
CA MET A 1 -8.06 8.56 8.69
C MET A 1 -8.45 9.26 7.38
N ILE A 2 -9.27 8.63 6.53
CA ILE A 2 -9.85 9.27 5.34
C ILE A 2 -11.11 10.04 5.79
N CYS A 3 -11.10 11.37 5.73
CA CYS A 3 -12.14 12.23 6.31
C CYS A 3 -13.16 12.73 5.26
N GLY A 4 -13.61 11.84 4.38
CA GLY A 4 -14.60 12.14 3.34
C GLY A 4 -14.07 11.92 1.93
N ILE A 5 -14.99 11.74 1.00
CA ILE A 5 -14.71 11.51 -0.42
C ILE A 5 -15.34 12.65 -1.21
N LYS A 6 -14.58 13.21 -2.14
CA LYS A 6 -15.07 14.22 -3.08
C LYS A 6 -16.33 13.69 -3.80
N PRO A 7 -17.48 14.40 -3.76
CA PRO A 7 -18.73 13.91 -4.33
C PRO A 7 -18.64 13.47 -5.79
N GLU A 8 -17.77 14.13 -6.56
CA GLU A 8 -17.49 13.84 -7.96
C GLU A 8 -16.85 12.46 -8.20
N LEU A 9 -16.19 11.86 -7.21
CA LEU A 9 -15.51 10.57 -7.35
C LEU A 9 -16.47 9.36 -7.36
N LYS A 10 -17.74 9.55 -6.95
CA LYS A 10 -18.82 8.53 -6.99
C LYS A 10 -18.34 7.10 -6.62
N PRO A 11 -17.76 6.89 -5.42
CA PRO A 11 -17.25 5.59 -5.01
C PRO A 11 -18.35 4.55 -4.89
N ARG A 12 -18.00 3.30 -5.22
CA ARG A 12 -18.76 2.12 -4.83
C ARG A 12 -18.09 1.48 -3.61
N TYR A 13 -18.89 1.07 -2.64
CA TYR A 13 -18.41 0.36 -1.46
C TYR A 13 -18.78 -1.11 -1.59
N ILE A 14 -17.79 -1.98 -1.50
CA ILE A 14 -17.94 -3.43 -1.63
C ILE A 14 -17.44 -4.03 -0.31
N GLU A 15 -18.20 -4.96 0.27
CA GLU A 15 -17.74 -5.73 1.42
C GLU A 15 -17.25 -7.10 0.95
N ILE A 16 -16.01 -7.43 1.27
CA ILE A 16 -15.34 -8.69 0.91
C ILE A 16 -14.78 -9.29 2.19
N GLU A 17 -15.24 -10.49 2.58
CA GLU A 17 -14.79 -11.18 3.81
C GLU A 17 -14.86 -10.29 5.08
N GLY A 18 -15.85 -9.38 5.15
CA GLY A 18 -16.02 -8.43 6.25
C GLY A 18 -15.08 -7.20 6.20
N GLN A 19 -14.25 -7.08 5.18
CA GLN A 19 -13.43 -5.91 4.88
C GLN A 19 -14.14 -5.03 3.85
N MET A 20 -14.26 -3.73 4.16
CA MET A 20 -14.75 -2.75 3.20
C MET A 20 -13.65 -2.43 2.18
N VAL A 21 -13.98 -2.54 0.90
CA VAL A 21 -13.18 -2.12 -0.25
C VAL A 21 -13.90 -0.98 -0.95
N ILE A 22 -13.17 0.09 -1.27
CA ILE A 22 -13.68 1.25 -1.98
C ILE A 22 -13.27 1.12 -3.43
N GLN A 23 -14.23 0.97 -4.32
CA GLN A 23 -13.98 0.92 -5.75
C GLN A 23 -14.23 2.29 -6.38
N LEU A 24 -13.20 2.81 -7.06
CA LEU A 24 -13.25 4.05 -7.83
C LEU A 24 -13.02 3.75 -9.31
N THR A 25 -13.83 4.34 -10.19
CA THR A 25 -13.54 4.29 -11.62
C THR A 25 -12.60 5.44 -11.97
N MET A 26 -11.37 5.12 -12.36
CA MET A 26 -10.33 6.07 -12.77
C MET A 26 -9.73 5.62 -14.10
N LEU A 27 -9.47 6.55 -15.03
CA LEU A 27 -8.91 6.23 -16.35
C LEU A 27 -9.67 5.11 -17.10
N SER A 28 -11.02 5.13 -17.00
CA SER A 28 -11.91 4.12 -17.59
C SER A 28 -11.74 2.70 -17.05
N GLN A 29 -11.12 2.52 -15.87
CA GLN A 29 -11.00 1.25 -15.18
C GLN A 29 -11.42 1.35 -13.72
N ASP A 30 -11.86 0.23 -13.15
CA ASP A 30 -12.12 0.14 -11.72
C ASP A 30 -10.80 -0.09 -10.97
N VAL A 31 -10.57 0.74 -9.95
CA VAL A 31 -9.47 0.64 -9.00
C VAL A 31 -10.03 0.27 -7.64
N ASP A 32 -9.51 -0.81 -7.08
CA ASP A 32 -9.87 -1.28 -5.75
C ASP A 32 -8.95 -0.67 -4.70
N ILE A 33 -9.52 0.16 -3.84
CA ILE A 33 -8.83 0.76 -2.71
C ILE A 33 -9.21 -0.04 -1.47
N VAL A 34 -8.21 -0.67 -0.83
CA VAL A 34 -8.34 -1.46 0.39
C VAL A 34 -7.83 -0.62 1.57
N PRO A 35 -8.73 -0.03 2.38
CA PRO A 35 -8.35 0.67 3.60
C PRO A 35 -7.92 -0.35 4.65
N VAL A 36 -6.75 -0.14 5.25
CA VAL A 36 -6.17 -1.08 6.22
C VAL A 36 -6.17 -0.49 7.62
N TYR A 37 -6.60 -1.30 8.59
CA TYR A 37 -6.32 -1.09 10.00
C TYR A 37 -6.07 -2.43 10.67
N LEU A 38 -4.79 -2.77 10.87
CA LEU A 38 -4.40 -3.99 11.58
C LEU A 38 -4.21 -3.66 13.05
N ARG A 39 -5.05 -4.24 13.93
CA ARG A 39 -4.99 -3.92 15.36
C ARG A 39 -3.68 -4.44 15.95
N PRO A 40 -2.98 -3.65 16.79
CA PRO A 40 -1.74 -4.10 17.40
C PRO A 40 -1.98 -5.23 18.42
N GLY A 41 -0.91 -5.95 18.75
CA GLY A 41 -0.94 -7.05 19.71
C GLY A 41 -1.51 -8.35 19.13
N GLU A 42 -2.21 -9.13 19.95
CA GLU A 42 -2.67 -10.50 19.60
C GLU A 42 -3.68 -10.55 18.45
N LYS A 43 -4.37 -9.43 18.17
CA LYS A 43 -5.36 -9.35 17.09
C LYS A 43 -4.74 -9.19 15.71
N TRP A 44 -3.47 -8.76 15.65
CA TRP A 44 -2.78 -8.44 14.41
C TRP A 44 -2.76 -9.64 13.45
N GLU A 45 -2.48 -10.84 13.98
CA GLU A 45 -2.39 -12.07 13.21
C GLU A 45 -3.67 -12.37 12.44
N ARG A 46 -4.81 -12.30 13.14
CA ARG A 46 -6.12 -12.55 12.55
C ARG A 46 -6.49 -11.48 11.54
N ASP A 47 -6.21 -10.22 11.86
CA ASP A 47 -6.52 -9.09 10.97
C ASP A 47 -5.68 -9.17 9.68
N PHE A 48 -4.40 -9.56 9.79
CA PHE A 48 -3.53 -9.79 8.65
C PHE A 48 -3.99 -10.98 7.80
N PHE A 49 -4.37 -12.10 8.41
CA PHE A 49 -4.92 -13.25 7.67
C PHE A 49 -6.16 -12.88 6.84
N ASN A 50 -7.05 -12.06 7.40
CA ASN A 50 -8.21 -11.58 6.66
C ASN A 50 -7.82 -10.65 5.50
N LEU A 51 -6.87 -9.72 5.74
CA LEU A 51 -6.33 -8.84 4.70
C LEU A 51 -5.69 -9.63 3.56
N GLU A 52 -4.86 -10.62 3.88
CA GLU A 52 -4.19 -11.49 2.92
C GLU A 52 -5.20 -12.23 2.04
N ARG A 53 -6.28 -12.77 2.61
CA ARG A 53 -7.36 -13.38 1.83
C ARG A 53 -8.03 -12.40 0.86
N VAL A 54 -8.38 -11.20 1.33
CA VAL A 54 -8.99 -10.17 0.48
C VAL A 54 -8.07 -9.78 -0.68
N VAL A 55 -6.78 -9.58 -0.40
CA VAL A 55 -5.81 -9.18 -1.43
C VAL A 55 -5.55 -10.31 -2.40
N ILE A 56 -5.19 -11.50 -1.93
CA ILE A 56 -4.79 -12.63 -2.79
C ILE A 56 -6.00 -13.23 -3.51
N VAL A 57 -7.01 -13.67 -2.77
CA VAL A 57 -8.11 -14.46 -3.32
C VAL A 57 -9.12 -13.58 -4.04
N ASP A 58 -9.56 -12.51 -3.40
CA ASP A 58 -10.68 -11.72 -3.93
C ASP A 58 -10.25 -10.63 -4.92
N ILE A 59 -9.06 -10.06 -4.77
CA ILE A 59 -8.59 -9.01 -5.69
C ILE A 59 -7.61 -9.57 -6.72
N THR A 60 -6.55 -10.26 -6.30
CA THR A 60 -5.53 -10.76 -7.24
C THR A 60 -6.08 -11.88 -8.12
N GLU A 61 -6.63 -12.95 -7.54
CA GLU A 61 -7.10 -14.11 -8.32
C GLU A 61 -8.43 -13.85 -9.05
N GLN A 62 -9.42 -13.26 -8.37
CA GLN A 62 -10.76 -13.08 -8.97
C GLN A 62 -10.88 -11.84 -9.86
N ARG A 63 -10.06 -10.81 -9.62
CA ARG A 63 -10.17 -9.49 -10.30
C ARG A 63 -8.89 -9.07 -11.02
N GLY A 64 -7.88 -9.93 -11.04
CA GLY A 64 -6.64 -9.78 -11.79
C GLY A 64 -5.51 -9.04 -11.07
N GLY A 65 -5.75 -8.39 -9.93
CA GLY A 65 -4.71 -7.73 -9.12
C GLY A 65 -4.03 -6.51 -9.74
N GLU A 66 -4.37 -6.13 -10.98
CA GLU A 66 -3.64 -5.09 -11.71
C GLU A 66 -3.97 -3.68 -11.23
N SER A 67 -5.15 -3.45 -10.64
CA SER A 67 -5.68 -2.13 -10.25
C SER A 67 -6.02 -2.05 -8.76
N ILE A 68 -5.03 -2.26 -7.88
CA ILE A 68 -5.23 -2.23 -6.42
C ILE A 68 -4.37 -1.13 -5.76
N VAL A 69 -4.97 -0.46 -4.77
CA VAL A 69 -4.28 0.40 -3.80
C VAL A 69 -4.62 -0.10 -2.40
N MET A 70 -3.62 -0.47 -1.61
CA MET A 70 -3.79 -0.80 -0.20
C MET A 70 -3.23 0.34 0.64
N THR A 71 -4.00 0.88 1.58
CA THR A 71 -3.49 1.98 2.42
C THR A 71 -4.11 2.07 3.80
N GLY A 72 -3.30 2.37 4.80
CA GLY A 72 -3.73 2.63 6.17
C GLY A 72 -2.73 2.14 7.21
N ASP A 73 -3.17 2.11 8.46
CA ASP A 73 -2.33 1.73 9.60
C ASP A 73 -2.18 0.21 9.68
N VAL A 74 -1.00 -0.27 9.30
CA VAL A 74 -0.66 -1.69 9.32
C VAL A 74 -0.08 -2.14 10.66
N ASN A 75 0.22 -1.22 11.59
CA ASN A 75 0.94 -1.50 12.85
C ASN A 75 2.21 -2.40 12.68
N GLY A 76 2.81 -2.36 11.49
CA GLY A 76 4.00 -3.10 11.11
C GLY A 76 5.07 -2.11 10.66
N ARG A 77 6.28 -2.22 11.23
CA ARG A 77 7.40 -1.35 10.90
C ARG A 77 8.28 -2.08 9.90
N ILE A 78 8.46 -1.48 8.73
CA ILE A 78 9.19 -2.11 7.62
C ILE A 78 10.68 -1.72 7.60
N GLY A 79 11.10 -0.77 8.44
CA GLY A 79 12.48 -0.26 8.45
C GLY A 79 12.88 0.20 7.05
N GLU A 80 14.11 -0.16 6.66
CA GLU A 80 14.67 0.01 5.31
C GLU A 80 14.20 -1.06 4.30
N GLY A 81 13.34 -2.00 4.71
CA GLY A 81 12.85 -3.09 3.85
C GLY A 81 11.93 -2.62 2.72
N SER A 82 12.01 -3.27 1.57
CA SER A 82 11.28 -2.90 0.35
C SER A 82 10.50 -4.11 -0.15
N SER A 83 9.32 -3.90 -0.73
CA SER A 83 8.58 -4.98 -1.40
C SER A 83 9.01 -5.19 -2.85
N LEU A 84 9.53 -4.18 -3.52
CA LEU A 84 10.01 -4.27 -4.90
C LEU A 84 10.99 -3.12 -5.13
N ASP A 85 12.23 -3.43 -5.51
CA ASP A 85 13.04 -2.43 -6.18
C ASP A 85 12.53 -2.32 -7.61
N ILE A 86 12.07 -1.12 -7.98
CA ILE A 86 11.65 -0.86 -9.35
C ILE A 86 12.94 -0.89 -10.16
N GLY A 87 13.21 -2.02 -10.81
CA GLY A 87 14.46 -2.27 -11.51
C GLY A 87 14.85 -1.07 -12.38
N ILE A 88 16.08 -0.59 -12.20
CA ILE A 88 16.61 0.62 -12.88
C ILE A 88 16.62 0.44 -14.41
N GLU A 89 16.60 -0.81 -14.89
CA GLU A 89 16.72 -1.16 -16.31
C GLU A 89 15.38 -1.37 -17.04
N GLU A 90 14.25 -1.59 -16.34
CA GLU A 90 12.95 -1.94 -16.98
C GLU A 90 11.93 -0.80 -16.98
N CYS A 91 12.33 0.39 -16.54
CA CYS A 91 11.37 1.40 -16.12
C CYS A 91 11.70 2.77 -16.71
N GLU A 92 11.04 3.14 -17.81
CA GLU A 92 10.85 4.54 -18.23
C GLU A 92 10.11 5.39 -17.15
N TYR A 93 9.73 4.78 -16.01
CA TYR A 93 8.97 5.35 -14.90
C TYR A 93 9.75 6.28 -13.95
N VAL A 94 10.99 6.64 -14.30
CA VAL A 94 11.91 7.51 -13.52
C VAL A 94 11.31 8.89 -13.19
N GLY A 95 10.18 9.27 -13.81
CA GLY A 95 9.51 10.56 -13.55
C GLY A 95 8.59 10.62 -12.33
N VAL A 96 8.00 9.50 -11.88
CA VAL A 96 6.88 9.55 -10.89
C VAL A 96 7.25 8.98 -9.53
N LEU A 97 8.13 7.98 -9.46
CA LEU A 97 8.58 7.36 -8.22
C LEU A 97 10.10 7.17 -8.22
N GLU A 98 10.71 7.30 -7.06
CA GLU A 98 12.10 6.91 -6.84
C GLU A 98 12.21 5.38 -6.91
N PRO A 99 13.18 4.82 -7.68
CA PRO A 99 13.27 3.39 -7.93
C PRO A 99 13.62 2.60 -6.67
N VAL A 100 14.45 3.21 -5.81
CA VAL A 100 14.92 2.63 -4.55
C VAL A 100 14.44 3.51 -3.40
N ARG A 101 13.93 2.86 -2.36
CA ARG A 101 13.54 3.52 -1.11
C ARG A 101 14.80 3.79 -0.28
N THR A 102 15.48 4.90 -0.56
CA THR A 102 16.84 5.18 -0.05
C THR A 102 16.89 5.93 1.29
N SER A 103 15.82 6.59 1.71
CA SER A 103 15.80 7.36 2.96
C SER A 103 14.50 7.16 3.71
N ILE A 104 14.58 6.50 4.86
CA ILE A 104 13.43 6.27 5.74
C ILE A 104 13.81 6.72 7.14
N LYS A 105 13.02 7.63 7.72
CA LYS A 105 13.18 8.09 9.10
C LYS A 105 13.07 6.95 10.12
N ASP A 106 12.19 6.00 9.85
CA ASP A 106 12.03 4.79 10.66
C ASP A 106 12.91 3.63 10.14
N LYS A 107 14.02 3.36 10.83
CA LYS A 107 14.94 2.26 10.48
C LYS A 107 14.57 0.92 11.11
N ILE A 108 13.55 0.87 11.97
CA ILE A 108 13.22 -0.34 12.73
C ILE A 108 12.31 -1.23 11.88
N ALA A 109 12.69 -2.50 11.73
CA ALA A 109 11.85 -3.53 11.12
C ALA A 109 11.36 -4.53 12.18
N ASN A 110 10.09 -4.89 12.14
CA ASN A 110 9.50 -5.93 13.01
C ASN A 110 8.92 -7.10 12.18
N ALA A 111 8.44 -8.15 12.87
CA ALA A 111 7.88 -9.33 12.21
C ALA A 111 6.63 -9.01 11.38
N GLN A 112 5.79 -8.11 11.90
CA GLN A 112 4.59 -7.63 11.21
C GLN A 112 4.94 -6.92 9.90
N GLY A 113 5.91 -6.00 9.92
CA GLY A 113 6.36 -5.29 8.73
C GLY A 113 6.93 -6.22 7.65
N ARG A 114 7.70 -7.25 8.04
CA ARG A 114 8.20 -8.26 7.09
C ARG A 114 7.09 -9.03 6.38
N ARG A 115 5.97 -9.29 7.07
CA ARG A 115 4.81 -9.95 6.44
C ARG A 115 4.07 -9.05 5.48
N ILE A 116 3.97 -7.75 5.78
CA ILE A 116 3.41 -6.77 4.85
C ILE A 116 4.27 -6.66 3.59
N ILE A 117 5.60 -6.68 3.73
CA ILE A 117 6.53 -6.74 2.61
C ILE A 117 6.26 -7.99 1.76
N GLY A 118 6.20 -9.17 2.38
CA GLY A 118 5.92 -10.43 1.67
C GLY A 118 4.58 -10.41 0.92
N LEU A 119 3.50 -9.93 1.55
CA LEU A 119 2.21 -9.77 0.88
C LEU A 119 2.31 -8.86 -0.36
N CYS A 120 3.08 -7.77 -0.26
CA CYS A 120 3.26 -6.87 -1.40
C CYS A 120 4.13 -7.51 -2.50
N GLU A 121 5.19 -8.23 -2.15
CA GLU A 121 6.05 -8.99 -3.08
C GLU A 121 5.24 -10.04 -3.87
N GLU A 122 4.44 -10.83 -3.16
CA GLU A 122 3.63 -11.92 -3.74
C GLU A 122 2.55 -11.40 -4.70
N ASN A 123 2.10 -10.16 -4.54
CA ASN A 123 1.03 -9.55 -5.32
C ASN A 123 1.51 -8.41 -6.24
N ASP A 124 2.82 -8.36 -6.51
CA ASP A 124 3.45 -7.36 -7.37
C ASP A 124 3.08 -5.90 -7.03
N MET A 125 3.06 -5.60 -5.73
CA MET A 125 2.74 -4.29 -5.18
C MET A 125 3.99 -3.53 -4.72
N VAL A 126 4.01 -2.24 -5.04
CA VAL A 126 5.05 -1.29 -4.68
C VAL A 126 4.62 -0.49 -3.45
N ILE A 127 5.45 -0.50 -2.40
CA ILE A 127 5.29 0.40 -1.25
C ILE A 127 5.73 1.83 -1.65
N LEU A 128 4.83 2.80 -1.51
CA LEU A 128 5.02 4.19 -1.94
C LEU A 128 5.75 5.07 -0.93
N ASN A 129 5.64 4.79 0.38
CA ASN A 129 6.28 5.58 1.42
C ASN A 129 7.81 5.61 1.20
N GLY A 130 8.40 6.80 1.11
CA GLY A 130 9.82 6.93 0.78
C GLY A 130 10.15 6.94 -0.71
N ARG A 131 9.16 6.86 -1.61
CA ARG A 131 9.35 6.82 -3.08
C ARG A 131 8.68 7.95 -3.84
N THR A 132 7.77 8.71 -3.25
CA THR A 132 7.06 9.78 -3.98
C THR A 132 7.85 11.09 -3.93
N PRO A 133 7.77 11.93 -4.98
CA PRO A 133 8.32 13.28 -4.96
C PRO A 133 7.79 14.05 -3.75
N GLY A 134 8.69 14.51 -2.88
CA GLY A 134 8.35 15.20 -1.64
C GLY A 134 8.34 14.32 -0.37
N ASP A 135 8.33 12.98 -0.49
CA ASP A 135 8.44 12.04 0.65
C ASP A 135 9.71 11.18 0.58
N HIS A 136 10.80 11.70 0.00
CA HIS A 136 12.07 10.96 -0.10
C HIS A 136 12.64 10.47 1.24
N LYS A 137 12.19 11.02 2.38
CA LYS A 137 12.61 10.62 3.73
C LYS A 137 11.70 9.59 4.40
N GLY A 138 10.57 9.23 3.79
CA GLY A 138 9.56 8.38 4.43
C GLY A 138 9.18 8.91 5.81
N GLU A 139 8.48 10.04 5.83
CA GLU A 139 8.17 10.78 7.05
C GLU A 139 7.35 9.94 8.06
N PHE A 140 7.52 10.21 9.37
CA PHE A 140 6.79 9.49 10.40
C PHE A 140 5.29 9.71 10.25
N THR A 141 4.53 8.62 10.25
CA THR A 141 3.07 8.65 10.16
C THR A 141 2.41 8.55 11.53
N PHE A 142 3.16 8.06 12.51
CA PHE A 142 2.77 7.98 13.92
C PHE A 142 3.81 8.63 14.83
N VAL A 143 3.34 9.48 15.74
CA VAL A 143 4.15 10.10 16.80
C VAL A 143 3.41 9.91 18.13
N GLY A 144 4.02 9.16 19.04
CA GLY A 144 3.49 8.92 20.38
C GLY A 144 4.51 9.24 21.47
N THR A 145 4.10 9.09 22.72
CA THR A 145 4.97 9.33 23.90
C THR A 145 6.17 8.39 23.96
N MET A 146 6.06 7.21 23.33
CA MET A 146 7.10 6.18 23.30
C MET A 146 7.99 6.23 22.04
N GLY A 147 7.83 7.27 21.21
CA GLY A 147 8.61 7.48 20.00
C GLY A 147 7.75 7.60 18.74
N SER A 148 8.41 7.49 17.59
CA SER A 148 7.80 7.69 16.28
C SER A 148 8.07 6.51 15.35
N SER A 149 7.14 6.27 14.43
CA SER A 149 7.23 5.17 13.48
C SER A 149 6.53 5.48 12.16
N VAL A 150 6.88 4.72 11.13
CA VAL A 150 6.17 4.66 9.85
C VAL A 150 5.35 3.38 9.86
N ILE A 151 4.07 3.50 10.16
CA ILE A 151 3.13 2.37 10.27
C ILE A 151 1.87 2.55 9.42
N ASP A 152 1.63 3.74 8.90
CA ASP A 152 0.65 3.98 7.84
C ASP A 152 1.35 3.80 6.51
N LEU A 153 1.00 2.75 5.79
CA LEU A 153 1.58 2.45 4.49
C LEU A 153 0.60 2.75 3.37
N ALA A 154 1.13 3.10 2.21
CA ALA A 154 0.42 3.13 0.95
C ALA A 154 1.17 2.21 -0.02
N CYS A 155 0.46 1.22 -0.56
CA CYS A 155 0.97 0.25 -1.50
C CYS A 155 0.07 0.24 -2.73
N ILE A 156 0.64 0.06 -3.92
CA ILE A 156 -0.06 0.11 -5.19
C ILE A 156 0.45 -1.00 -6.10
N SER A 157 -0.42 -1.65 -6.88
CA SER A 157 0.03 -2.61 -7.89
C SER A 157 0.98 -1.95 -8.89
N ARG A 158 2.04 -2.66 -9.28
CA ARG A 158 2.99 -2.19 -10.29
C ARG A 158 2.27 -1.81 -11.58
N ALA A 159 1.35 -2.65 -12.06
CA ALA A 159 0.57 -2.38 -13.27
C ALA A 159 -0.23 -1.06 -13.22
N LEU A 160 -0.70 -0.63 -12.04
CA LEU A 160 -1.37 0.67 -11.89
C LEU A 160 -0.38 1.83 -11.92
N VAL A 161 0.78 1.71 -11.27
CA VAL A 161 1.88 2.69 -11.39
C VAL A 161 2.25 2.89 -12.86
N GLN A 162 2.39 1.80 -13.60
CA GLN A 162 2.78 1.85 -15.01
C GLN A 162 1.78 2.66 -15.86
N ARG A 163 0.49 2.43 -15.65
CA ARG A 163 -0.58 3.17 -16.35
C ARG A 163 -0.62 4.65 -15.99
N LEU A 164 -0.40 4.99 -14.72
CA LEU A 164 -0.34 6.38 -14.27
C LEU A 164 0.87 7.13 -14.86
N GLY A 165 2.01 6.46 -15.03
CA GLY A 165 3.21 7.02 -15.64
C GLY A 165 3.09 7.28 -17.14
N ILE A 166 2.29 6.49 -17.87
CA ILE A 166 2.00 6.69 -19.30
C ILE A 166 1.02 7.86 -19.54
N SER A 167 0.29 8.29 -18.50
CA SER A 167 -0.78 9.29 -18.62
C SER A 167 -0.33 10.74 -18.38
N GLN A 168 0.98 11.00 -18.20
CA GLN A 168 1.57 12.35 -18.09
C GLN A 168 2.12 12.82 -19.43
#